data_AF-W2TN77-F1
#
_entry.id   AF-W2TN77-F1
#
_cell.length_a   1.000
_cell.length_b   1.000
_cell.length_c   1.000
_cell.angle_alpha   90.00
_cell.angle_beta   90.00
_cell.angle_gamma   90.00
#
_symmetry.space_group_name_H-M   'P 1'
#
loop_
_entity.id
_entity.type
_entity.pdbx_description
1 polymer ?
#
loop_
_entity_poly.entity_id
_entity_poly.type
_entity_poly.pdbx_seq_one_letter_code
_entity_poly.pdbx_strand_id
1 'polypeptide(L)'
;RNGHPVAEAHRNLSQVFGTEAPSERSVRVWFQYFKAGNKKLEDEPRSGRPTTISFDELKHLAKQHPYEGVRYFAATLGCSLSTVSNGL
;
A
#
# COMPACT_ATOMS: atom_id res chain seq x y z
N ARG A 1 -10.75 4.39 -32.49
CA ARG A 1 -9.37 4.04 -32.08
C ARG A 1 -9.30 2.51 -32.03
N ASN A 2 -8.71 1.88 -33.04
CA ASN A 2 -8.55 0.42 -33.07
C ASN A 2 -7.29 0.10 -32.27
N GLY A 3 -7.46 -0.53 -31.11
CA GLY A 3 -6.35 -1.00 -30.27
C GLY A 3 -6.31 -2.52 -30.25
N HIS A 4 -5.14 -3.08 -29.93
CA HIS A 4 -5.00 -4.53 -29.76
C HIS A 4 -5.88 -5.02 -28.60
N PRO A 5 -6.55 -6.17 -28.73
CA PRO A 5 -7.25 -6.80 -27.62
C PRO A 5 -6.25 -7.25 -26.54
N VAL A 6 -6.73 -7.40 -25.30
CA VAL A 6 -5.92 -7.82 -24.13
C VAL A 6 -5.11 -9.08 -24.42
N ALA A 7 -5.72 -10.07 -25.07
CA ALA A 7 -5.06 -11.33 -25.38
C ALA A 7 -3.88 -11.17 -26.34
N GLU A 8 -3.98 -10.25 -27.31
CA GLU A 8 -2.87 -9.97 -28.24
C GLU A 8 -1.76 -9.20 -27.55
N ALA A 9 -2.10 -8.21 -26.74
CA ALA A 9 -1.11 -7.49 -25.92
C ALA A 9 -0.37 -8.43 -24.97
N HIS A 10 -1.07 -9.35 -24.30
CA HIS A 10 -0.45 -10.36 -23.45
C HIS A 10 0.49 -11.27 -24.25
N ARG A 11 0.08 -11.79 -25.41
CA ARG A 11 0.96 -12.60 -26.27
C ARG A 11 2.24 -11.87 -26.67
N ASN A 12 2.12 -10.59 -27.07
CA ASN A 12 3.26 -9.78 -27.45
C ASN A 12 4.22 -9.57 -26.25
N LEU A 13 3.67 -9.32 -25.05
CA LEU A 13 4.46 -9.19 -23.83
C LEU A 13 5.14 -10.52 -23.46
N SER A 14 4.43 -11.64 -23.53
CA SER A 14 5.00 -12.98 -23.27
C SER A 14 6.11 -13.34 -24.27
N GLN A 15 5.97 -12.94 -25.54
CA GLN A 15 6.99 -13.19 -26.55
C GLN A 15 8.29 -12.41 -26.28
N VAL A 16 8.20 -11.20 -25.73
CA VAL A 16 9.36 -10.34 -25.45
C VAL A 16 9.99 -10.66 -24.08
N PHE A 17 9.16 -10.86 -23.05
CA PHE A 17 9.61 -10.97 -21.66
C PHE A 17 9.62 -12.41 -21.11
N GLY A 18 9.07 -13.38 -21.85
CA GLY A 18 9.07 -14.79 -21.44
C GLY A 18 8.42 -15.01 -20.08
N THR A 19 9.17 -15.58 -19.13
CA THR A 19 8.72 -15.87 -17.76
C THR A 19 8.52 -14.61 -16.92
N GLU A 20 9.18 -13.51 -17.26
CA GLU A 20 9.06 -12.22 -16.56
C GLU A 20 7.88 -11.40 -17.08
N ALA A 21 7.12 -11.93 -18.04
CA ALA A 21 5.96 -11.23 -18.58
C ALA A 21 4.84 -11.11 -17.52
N PRO A 22 4.13 -9.96 -17.50
CA PRO A 22 2.98 -9.80 -16.62
C PRO A 22 1.87 -10.76 -17.01
N SER A 23 1.16 -11.30 -16.02
CA SER A 23 0.01 -12.19 -16.26
C SER A 23 -1.08 -11.51 -17.10
N GLU A 24 -1.88 -12.29 -17.84
CA GLU A 24 -3.03 -11.76 -18.59
C GLU A 24 -3.99 -10.97 -17.69
N ARG A 25 -4.13 -11.38 -16.42
CA ARG A 25 -4.92 -10.66 -15.42
C ARG A 25 -4.39 -9.24 -15.19
N SER A 26 -3.08 -9.09 -15.02
CA SER A 26 -2.43 -7.79 -14.84
C SER A 26 -2.63 -6.90 -16.06
N VAL A 27 -2.43 -7.45 -17.27
CA VAL A 27 -2.67 -6.73 -18.54
C VAL A 27 -4.12 -6.27 -18.64
N ARG A 28 -5.08 -7.12 -18.27
CA ARG A 28 -6.51 -6.76 -18.26
C ARG A 28 -6.81 -5.60 -17.32
N VAL A 29 -6.21 -5.59 -16.12
CA VAL A 29 -6.37 -4.50 -15.13
C VAL A 29 -5.79 -3.19 -15.67
N TRP A 30 -4.60 -3.20 -16.27
CA TRP A 30 -4.04 -2.02 -16.93
C TRP A 30 -4.95 -1.48 -18.04
N PHE A 31 -5.52 -2.35 -18.87
CA PHE A 31 -6.47 -1.94 -19.89
C PHE A 31 -7.73 -1.28 -19.31
N GLN A 32 -8.21 -1.73 -18.13
CA GLN A 32 -9.33 -1.09 -17.43
C GLN A 32 -8.95 0.31 -16.95
N TYR A 33 -7.77 0.48 -16.35
CA TYR A 33 -7.28 1.80 -15.95
C TYR A 33 -7.11 2.75 -17.14
N PHE A 34 -6.49 2.29 -18.23
CA PHE A 34 -6.30 3.10 -19.43
C PHE A 34 -7.63 3.48 -20.09
N LYS A 35 -8.63 2.59 -20.09
CA LYS A 35 -9.99 2.90 -20.57
C LYS A 35 -10.70 3.92 -19.70
N ALA A 36 -10.46 3.90 -18.39
CA ALA A 36 -10.97 4.89 -17.44
C ALA A 36 -10.22 6.24 -17.51
N GLY A 37 -9.23 6.37 -18.40
CA GLY A 37 -8.44 7.60 -18.57
C GLY A 37 -7.26 7.73 -17.58
N ASN A 38 -7.09 6.78 -16.66
CA ASN A 38 -5.91 6.73 -15.80
C ASN A 38 -4.72 6.21 -16.59
N LYS A 39 -3.76 7.09 -16.89
CA LYS A 39 -2.53 6.78 -17.63
C LYS A 39 -1.27 6.83 -16.76
N LYS A 40 -1.43 6.88 -15.44
CA LYS A 40 -0.29 6.80 -14.53
C LYS A 40 0.38 5.43 -14.68
N LEU A 41 1.70 5.45 -14.71
CA LEU A 41 2.52 4.23 -14.73
C LEU A 41 2.97 3.82 -13.33
N GLU A 42 2.99 4.78 -12.41
CA GLU A 42 3.35 4.55 -11.01
C GLU A 42 2.21 3.85 -10.27
N ASP A 43 2.58 3.01 -9.31
CA ASP A 43 1.63 2.46 -8.35
C ASP A 43 0.98 3.59 -7.55
N GLU A 44 -0.33 3.51 -7.35
CA GLU A 44 -0.98 4.37 -6.36
C GLU A 44 -0.41 4.08 -4.96
N PRO A 45 -0.44 5.07 -4.05
CA PRO A 45 -0.01 4.87 -2.68
C PRO A 45 -0.65 3.61 -2.11
N ARG A 46 0.18 2.68 -1.61
CA ARG A 46 -0.33 1.50 -0.94
C ARG A 46 -1.13 1.95 0.28
N SER A 47 -2.29 1.32 0.52
CA SER A 47 -3.16 1.63 1.65
C SER A 47 -2.49 1.48 3.02
N GLY A 48 -1.26 0.93 3.07
CA GLY A 48 -0.51 0.67 4.28
C GLY A 48 -1.21 -0.35 5.17
N ARG A 49 -0.62 -0.59 6.34
CA ARG A 49 -1.33 -1.25 7.43
C ARG A 49 -2.20 -0.18 8.11
N PRO A 50 -3.50 -0.42 8.33
CA PRO A 50 -4.31 0.45 9.18
C PRO A 50 -3.70 0.45 10.60
N THR A 51 -3.26 1.61 11.08
CA THR A 51 -2.79 1.75 12.45
C THR A 51 -4.00 1.96 13.35
N THR A 52 -4.15 1.15 14.39
CA THR A 52 -5.27 1.22 15.35
C THR A 52 -5.25 2.51 16.19
N ILE A 53 -4.12 3.21 16.23
CA ILE A 53 -3.92 4.47 16.99
C ILE A 53 -3.24 5.49 16.08
N SER A 54 -3.60 6.77 16.25
CA SER A 54 -2.89 7.85 15.60
C SER A 54 -1.50 8.05 16.21
N PHE A 55 -0.45 8.11 15.38
CA PHE A 55 0.90 8.47 15.84
C PHE A 55 0.92 9.82 16.57
N ASP A 56 0.03 10.74 16.18
CA ASP A 56 -0.08 12.04 16.83
C ASP A 56 -0.61 11.93 18.28
N GLU A 57 -1.50 10.98 18.55
CA GLU A 57 -2.01 10.72 19.91
C GLU A 57 -0.89 10.16 20.80
N LEU A 58 -0.13 9.19 20.30
CA LEU A 58 1.03 8.64 21.02
C LEU A 58 2.08 9.74 21.28
N LYS A 59 2.38 10.56 20.28
CA LYS A 59 3.33 11.67 20.40
C LYS A 59 2.86 12.73 21.39
N HIS A 60 1.55 13.02 21.44
CA HIS A 60 0.98 13.94 22.41
C HIS A 60 1.11 13.39 23.84
N LEU A 61 0.75 12.13 24.05
CA LEU A 61 0.83 11.48 25.37
C LEU A 61 2.27 11.39 25.88
N ALA A 62 3.24 11.05 25.00
CA ALA A 62 4.65 10.98 25.35
C ALA A 62 5.22 12.36 25.77
N LYS A 63 4.75 13.45 25.15
CA LYS A 63 5.14 14.82 25.55
C LYS A 63 4.57 15.21 26.91
N GLN A 64 3.36 14.79 27.24
CA GLN A 64 2.74 15.06 28.54
C GLN A 64 3.37 14.25 29.67
N HIS A 65 3.86 13.05 29.37
CA HIS A 65 4.41 12.11 30.34
C HIS A 65 5.81 11.64 29.95
N PRO A 66 6.83 12.52 29.99
CA PRO A 66 8.16 12.24 29.43
C PRO A 66 8.95 11.16 30.20
N TYR A 67 8.55 10.84 31.43
CA TYR A 67 9.19 9.83 32.27
C TYR A 67 8.45 8.48 32.26
N GLU A 68 7.33 8.39 31.55
CA GLU A 68 6.56 7.16 31.44
C GLU A 68 7.09 6.24 30.34
N GLY A 69 6.85 4.94 30.53
CA GLY A 69 7.37 3.90 29.64
C GLY A 69 6.36 3.40 28.60
N VAL A 70 6.86 2.63 27.64
CA VAL A 70 6.08 1.93 26.60
C VAL A 70 4.87 1.17 27.15
N ARG A 71 5.03 0.54 28.33
CA ARG A 71 3.95 -0.20 28.99
C ARG A 71 2.79 0.69 29.42
N TYR A 72 3.09 1.86 29.97
CA TYR A 72 2.10 2.85 30.36
C TYR A 72 1.34 3.35 29.12
N PHE A 73 2.05 3.77 28.08
CA PHE A 73 1.41 4.27 26.85
C PHE A 73 0.54 3.21 26.16
N ALA A 74 0.97 1.94 26.14
CA ALA A 74 0.21 0.86 25.52
C ALA A 74 -1.10 0.58 26.28
N ALA A 75 -1.04 0.59 27.61
CA ALA A 75 -2.24 0.44 28.44
C ALA A 75 -3.20 1.62 28.26
N THR A 76 -2.68 2.86 28.25
CA THR A 76 -3.48 4.07 28.09
C THR A 76 -4.13 4.17 26.71
N LEU A 77 -3.43 3.77 25.65
CA LEU A 77 -3.93 3.81 24.27
C LEU A 77 -4.66 2.53 23.85
N GLY A 78 -4.75 1.53 24.74
CA GLY A 78 -5.46 0.28 24.47
C GLY A 78 -4.85 -0.55 23.33
N CYS A 79 -3.53 -0.56 23.18
CA CYS A 79 -2.83 -1.29 22.11
C CYS A 79 -1.72 -2.20 22.61
N SER A 80 -1.11 -2.92 21.66
CA SER A 80 0.06 -3.73 21.96
C SER A 80 1.29 -2.87 22.24
N LEU A 81 2.18 -3.38 23.10
CA LEU A 81 3.50 -2.80 23.34
C LEU A 81 4.28 -2.57 22.04
N SER A 82 4.13 -3.47 21.07
CA SER A 82 4.76 -3.36 19.75
C SER A 82 4.25 -2.17 18.95
N THR A 83 2.96 -1.80 19.04
CA THR A 83 2.42 -0.61 18.37
C THR A 83 3.04 0.66 18.92
N VAL A 84 3.20 0.75 20.24
CA VAL A 84 3.88 1.89 20.88
C VAL A 84 5.37 1.91 20.55
N SER A 85 6.05 0.77 20.65
CA SER A 85 7.49 0.70 20.37
C SER A 85 7.85 1.04 18.92
N ASN A 86 6.98 0.71 17.96
CA ASN A 86 7.18 1.06 16.56
C ASN A 86 6.81 2.51 16.24
N GLY A 87 6.07 3.17 17.14
CA GLY A 87 5.56 4.53 16.99
C GLY A 87 6.20 5.55 17.93
N LEU A 88 7.23 5.18 18.70
CA LEU A 88 8.08 6.13 19.44
C LEU A 88 9.34 6.48 18.64
#